data_AF-A0A951NJS3-F1
#
_entry.id   AF-A0A951NJS3-F1
#
_cell.length_a   1.000
_cell.length_b   1.000
_cell.length_c   1.000
_cell.angle_alpha   90.00
_cell.angle_beta   90.00
_cell.angle_gamma   90.00
#
_symmetry.space_group_name_H-M   'P 1'
#
loop_
_entity.id
_entity.type
_entity.pdbx_description
1 polymer ?
#
loop_
_entity_poly.entity_id
_entity_poly.type
_entity_poly.pdbx_seq_one_letter_code
_entity_poly.pdbx_strand_id
1 'polypeptide(L)'
;SRSDTYPYVDVREDDVSLGHEATVSKVGDDQLFYLMSRGMTETEAMAMVVRGFVEPIARELPMEYALELNRLIELQMEGSVG
;
A
#
# COMPACT_ATOMS: atom_id res chain seq x y z
N SER A 1 -8.10 12.09 -7.32
CA SER A 1 -6.84 12.23 -6.57
C SER A 1 -5.67 12.40 -7.54
N ARG A 2 -4.59 13.04 -7.07
CA ARG A 2 -3.31 13.19 -7.79
C ARG A 2 -2.20 12.71 -6.86
N SER A 3 -1.20 12.02 -7.39
CA SER A 3 -0.01 11.57 -6.66
C SER A 3 1.21 12.05 -7.43
N ASP A 4 2.14 12.72 -6.74
CA ASP A 4 3.37 13.23 -7.30
C ASP A 4 4.54 12.64 -6.51
N THR A 5 5.58 12.15 -7.20
CA THR A 5 6.81 11.61 -6.58
C THR A 5 8.01 12.33 -7.20
N TYR A 6 8.87 12.92 -6.36
CA TYR A 6 10.02 13.72 -6.79
C TYR A 6 11.32 13.12 -6.23
N PRO A 7 11.93 12.14 -6.92
CA PRO A 7 13.20 11.57 -6.47
C PRO A 7 14.35 12.54 -6.70
N TYR A 8 15.36 12.49 -5.81
CA TYR A 8 16.62 13.19 -5.97
C TYR A 8 17.77 12.25 -5.64
N VAL A 9 18.79 12.23 -6.49
CA VAL A 9 19.96 11.36 -6.35
C VAL A 9 21.20 12.21 -6.64
N ASP A 10 22.09 12.37 -5.64
CA ASP A 10 23.42 13.00 -5.76
C ASP A 10 24.47 11.94 -5.39
N VAL A 11 25.29 11.52 -6.36
CA VAL A 11 26.34 10.50 -6.20
C VAL A 11 27.69 11.16 -6.46
N ARG A 12 28.61 11.02 -5.50
CA ARG A 12 29.95 11.63 -5.53
C ARG A 12 31.05 10.58 -5.40
N GLU A 13 30.90 9.50 -6.13
CA GLU A 13 31.83 8.36 -6.17
C GLU A 13 31.78 7.73 -7.57
N ASP A 14 32.90 7.17 -8.03
CA ASP A 14 33.07 6.73 -9.41
C ASP A 14 32.57 5.29 -9.64
N ASP A 15 32.57 4.45 -8.61
CA ASP A 15 32.17 3.03 -8.70
C ASP A 15 30.90 2.76 -7.88
N VAL A 16 29.73 2.95 -8.51
CA VAL A 16 28.42 2.78 -7.87
C VAL A 16 27.45 2.04 -8.78
N SER A 17 26.70 1.11 -8.19
CA SER A 17 25.47 0.54 -8.77
C SER A 17 24.25 1.08 -8.02
N LEU A 18 23.33 1.75 -8.73
CA LEU A 18 22.13 2.35 -8.14
C LEU A 18 20.90 2.01 -8.98
N GLY A 19 19.82 1.60 -8.30
CA GLY A 19 18.49 1.43 -8.87
C GLY A 19 17.48 2.29 -8.11
N HIS A 20 16.58 2.95 -8.83
CA HIS A 20 15.44 3.65 -8.26
C HIS A 20 14.16 3.18 -8.95
N GLU A 21 13.16 2.82 -8.16
CA GLU A 21 11.84 2.44 -8.65
C GLU A 21 10.77 3.21 -7.86
N ALA A 22 9.76 3.66 -8.58
CA ALA A 22 8.56 4.26 -8.02
C ALA A 22 7.34 3.76 -8.81
N THR A 23 6.31 3.31 -8.10
CA THR A 23 5.07 2.85 -8.71
C THR A 23 3.90 3.56 -8.05
N VAL A 24 3.03 4.13 -8.89
CA VAL A 24 1.74 4.67 -8.46
C VAL A 24 0.67 3.77 -9.03
N SER A 25 -0.12 3.16 -8.15
CA SER A 25 -1.25 2.31 -8.53
C SER A 25 -2.53 2.83 -7.88
N LYS A 26 -3.66 2.46 -8.49
CA LYS A 26 -4.99 2.58 -7.89
C LYS A 26 -5.51 1.17 -7.68
N VAL A 27 -6.38 1.00 -6.69
CA VAL A 27 -7.10 -0.27 -6.54
C VAL A 27 -7.97 -0.46 -7.78
N GLY A 28 -7.82 -1.61 -8.43
CA GLY A 28 -8.49 -1.88 -9.70
C GLY A 28 -9.94 -2.32 -9.50
N ASP A 29 -10.85 -1.77 -10.30
CA ASP A 29 -12.28 -2.11 -10.24
C ASP A 29 -12.53 -3.60 -10.50
N ASP A 30 -11.74 -4.24 -11.37
CA ASP A 30 -11.82 -5.69 -11.63
C ASP A 30 -11.43 -6.53 -10.41
N GLN A 31 -10.44 -6.07 -9.63
CA GLN A 31 -10.03 -6.74 -8.39
C GLN A 31 -11.12 -6.63 -7.32
N LEU A 32 -11.69 -5.43 -7.18
CA LEU A 32 -12.82 -5.20 -6.27
C LEU A 32 -14.03 -6.03 -6.69
N PHE A 33 -14.40 -5.99 -7.98
CA PHE A 33 -15.48 -6.80 -8.53
C PHE A 33 -15.28 -8.28 -8.25
N TYR A 34 -14.06 -8.80 -8.48
CA TYR A 34 -13.74 -10.19 -8.19
C TYR A 34 -13.92 -10.52 -6.71
N LEU A 35 -13.38 -9.72 -5.80
CA LEU A 35 -13.51 -9.97 -4.36
C LEU A 35 -14.95 -9.84 -3.86
N MET A 36 -15.69 -8.84 -4.35
CA MET A 36 -17.12 -8.67 -4.03
C MET A 36 -17.97 -9.83 -4.56
N SER A 37 -17.64 -10.38 -5.73
CA SER A 37 -18.32 -11.58 -6.27
C SER A 37 -18.13 -12.82 -5.38
N ARG A 38 -17.12 -12.80 -4.49
CA ARG A 38 -16.88 -13.83 -3.47
C ARG A 38 -17.60 -13.54 -2.15
N GLY A 39 -18.45 -12.53 -2.10
CA GLY A 39 -19.29 -12.20 -0.95
C GLY A 39 -18.68 -11.16 0.01
N MET A 40 -17.57 -10.53 -0.35
CA MET A 40 -17.02 -9.41 0.43
C MET A 40 -17.81 -8.13 0.14
N THR A 41 -17.98 -7.28 1.14
CA THR A 41 -18.39 -5.90 0.93
C THR A 41 -17.28 -5.13 0.19
N GLU A 42 -17.63 -4.02 -0.46
CA GLU A 42 -16.64 -3.15 -1.12
C GLU A 42 -15.54 -2.69 -0.16
N THR A 43 -15.93 -2.32 1.06
CA THR A 43 -15.00 -1.92 2.12
C THR A 43 -14.04 -3.06 2.51
N GLU A 44 -14.55 -4.28 2.70
CA GLU A 44 -13.71 -5.45 3.00
C GLU A 44 -12.77 -5.81 1.84
N ALA A 45 -13.26 -5.73 0.61
CA ALA A 45 -12.46 -5.98 -0.59
C ALA A 45 -11.33 -4.95 -0.72
N MET A 46 -11.64 -3.67 -0.53
CA MET A 46 -10.66 -2.58 -0.52
C MET A 46 -9.62 -2.80 0.58
N ALA A 47 -10.06 -3.09 1.80
CA ALA A 47 -9.19 -3.35 2.95
C ALA A 47 -8.25 -4.54 2.70
N MET A 48 -8.75 -5.60 2.07
CA MET A 48 -7.94 -6.74 1.70
C MET A 48 -6.83 -6.38 0.71
N VAL A 49 -7.13 -5.60 -0.33
CA VAL A 49 -6.14 -5.16 -1.32
C VAL A 49 -5.09 -4.25 -0.69
N VAL A 50 -5.51 -3.25 0.09
CA VAL A 50 -4.60 -2.32 0.77
C VAL A 50 -3.71 -3.05 1.78
N ARG A 51 -4.28 -3.96 2.57
CA ARG A 51 -3.50 -4.78 3.52
C ARG A 51 -2.46 -5.63 2.80
N GLY A 52 -2.81 -6.24 1.67
CA GLY A 52 -1.86 -7.00 0.84
C GLY A 52 -0.73 -6.13 0.29
N PHE A 53 -1.01 -4.87 -0.04
CA PHE A 53 0.00 -3.91 -0.50
C PHE A 53 0.99 -3.49 0.61
N VAL A 54 0.50 -3.29 1.84
CA VAL A 54 1.33 -2.89 2.99
C VAL A 54 2.01 -4.09 3.67
N GLU A 55 1.55 -5.31 3.39
CA GLU A 55 2.03 -6.56 3.99
C GLU A 55 3.56 -6.73 4.04
N PRO A 56 4.32 -6.44 2.96
CA PRO A 56 5.78 -6.55 2.99
C PRO A 56 6.41 -5.59 4.00
N ILE A 57 5.85 -4.39 4.19
CA ILE A 57 6.33 -3.40 5.16
C ILE A 57 6.03 -3.90 6.58
N ALA A 58 4.83 -4.42 6.81
CA ALA A 58 4.44 -4.93 8.12
C ALA A 58 5.32 -6.11 8.57
N ARG A 59 5.80 -6.96 7.64
CA ARG A 59 6.71 -8.08 7.95
C ARG A 59 8.10 -7.65 8.43
N GLU A 60 8.55 -6.46 8.06
CA GLU A 60 9.86 -5.93 8.47
C GLU A 60 9.82 -5.27 9.86
N LEU A 61 8.63 -5.07 10.42
CA LEU A 61 8.45 -4.45 11.73
C LEU A 61 8.39 -5.49 12.85
N PRO A 62 8.88 -5.14 14.07
CA PRO A 62 8.59 -5.92 15.27
C PRO A 62 7.08 -6.16 15.44
N MET A 63 6.72 -7.32 16.00
CA MET A 63 5.34 -7.79 16.05
C MET A 63 4.37 -6.77 16.66
N GLU A 64 4.76 -6.10 17.74
CA GLU A 64 3.94 -5.08 18.39
C GLU A 64 3.59 -3.91 17.47
N TYR A 65 4.51 -3.49 16.58
CA TYR A 65 4.30 -2.39 15.64
C TYR A 65 3.55 -2.84 14.38
N ALA A 66 3.78 -4.06 13.93
CA ALA A 66 3.05 -4.64 12.80
C ALA A 66 1.54 -4.74 13.11
N LEU A 67 1.20 -5.14 14.35
CA LEU A 67 -0.19 -5.17 14.81
C LEU A 67 -0.83 -3.77 14.81
N GLU A 68 -0.12 -2.78 15.35
CA GLU A 68 -0.62 -1.40 15.42
C GLU A 68 -0.79 -0.78 14.02
N LEU A 69 0.15 -1.02 13.11
CA LEU A 69 0.07 -0.54 11.72
C LEU A 69 -1.18 -1.05 11.01
N ASN A 70 -1.49 -2.35 11.13
CA ASN A 70 -2.69 -2.93 10.54
C ASN A 70 -3.96 -2.28 11.07
N ARG A 71 -4.01 -2.03 12.39
CA ARG A 71 -5.15 -1.38 13.03
C ARG A 71 -5.34 0.07 12.57
N LEU A 72 -4.24 0.81 12.43
CA LEU A 72 -4.27 2.20 11.94
C LEU A 72 -4.76 2.30 10.49
N ILE A 73 -4.39 1.32 9.65
CA ILE A 73 -4.86 1.25 8.26
C ILE A 73 -6.38 1.04 8.23
N GLU A 74 -6.89 0.08 8.99
CA GLU A 74 -8.34 -0.20 9.06
C GLU A 74 -9.13 1.04 9.51
N LEU A 75 -8.65 1.73 10.56
CA LEU A 75 -9.28 2.97 11.06
C LEU A 75 -9.30 4.10 10.02
N GLN A 76 -8.21 4.27 9.25
CA GLN A 76 -8.18 5.29 8.18
C GLN A 76 -9.14 4.95 7.05
N MET A 77 -9.32 3.66 6.74
CA MET A 77 -10.21 3.21 5.66
C MET A 77 -11.69 3.40 5.98
N GLU A 78 -12.11 3.17 7.23
CA GLU A 78 -13.49 3.44 7.67
C GLU A 78 -13.90 4.92 7.51
N GLY A 79 -12.94 5.85 7.60
CA GLY A 79 -13.18 7.29 7.51
C GLY A 79 -12.96 7.93 6.13
N SER A 80 -12.46 7.19 5.13
CA SER A 80 -12.00 7.75 3.84
C SER A 80 -12.74 7.21 2.61
N VAL A 81 -13.68 6.28 2.79
CA VAL A 81 -14.61 5.85 1.74
C VAL A 81 -15.81 6.80 1.73
N GLY A 82 -15.68 7.91 0.99
CA GLY A 82 -16.69 8.95 0.80
C GLY A 82 -16.31 9.91 -0.32
#